data_AF-A0A929DYD9-F1
#
_entry.id   AF-A0A929DYD9-F1
#
_cell.length_a   1.000
_cell.length_b   1.000
_cell.length_c   1.000
_cell.angle_alpha   90.00
_cell.angle_beta   90.00
_cell.angle_gamma   90.00
#
_symmetry.space_group_name_H-M   'P 1'
#
loop_
_entity.id
_entity.type
_entity.pdbx_description
1 polymer ?
#
loop_
_entity_poly.entity_id
_entity_poly.type
_entity_poly.pdbx_seq_one_letter_code
_entity_poly.pdbx_strand_id
1 'polypeptide(L)'
;MNWGKPLLLILILVTLSGYLYFFEIKGAEERKLAEEKKKKEEWRKIQIFPFRIQDFEKLRLMKNNQTIIYQEENSVWWMKEPMTVRGNEEAAVDIIQSIINVVETDPVTDNPSDLAQFGLDHPRMEIGVKLKGEEKTTTLL
;
A
#
# COMPACT_ATOMS: atom_id res chain seq x y z
N MET A 1 -1.73 51.27 41.18
CA MET A 1 -1.86 49.98 40.44
C MET A 1 -1.24 50.18 39.06
N ASN A 2 -0.02 49.68 38.82
CA ASN A 2 0.76 50.00 37.61
C ASN A 2 0.45 49.01 36.47
N TRP A 3 -0.72 49.18 35.85
CA TRP A 3 -1.24 48.29 34.78
C TRP A 3 -0.44 48.29 33.47
N GLY A 4 0.50 49.22 33.28
CA GLY A 4 1.31 49.27 32.04
C GLY A 4 2.35 48.15 31.91
N LYS A 5 2.95 47.73 33.03
CA LYS A 5 3.97 46.65 33.05
C LYS A 5 3.40 45.26 32.69
N PRO A 6 2.22 44.82 33.19
CA PRO A 6 1.65 43.53 32.80
C PRO A 6 1.21 43.48 31.33
N LEU A 7 0.78 44.59 30.73
CA LEU A 7 0.38 44.66 29.32
C LEU A 7 1.53 44.34 28.36
N LEU A 8 2.73 44.85 28.67
CA LEU A 8 3.93 44.59 27.87
C LEU A 8 4.37 43.12 27.97
N LEU A 9 4.22 42.51 29.15
CA LEU A 9 4.49 41.08 29.34
C LEU A 9 3.51 40.21 28.55
N ILE A 10 2.22 40.55 28.54
CA ILE A 10 1.21 39.82 27.76
C ILE A 10 1.52 39.90 26.26
N LEU A 11 1.91 41.07 25.74
CA LEU A 11 2.29 41.23 24.35
C LEU A 11 3.46 40.31 23.97
N ILE A 12 4.52 40.30 24.78
CA ILE A 12 5.68 39.42 24.58
C ILE A 12 5.26 37.94 24.60
N LEU A 13 4.40 37.56 25.53
CA LEU A 13 3.94 36.17 25.70
C LEU A 13 3.09 35.70 24.51
N VAL A 14 2.25 36.59 23.94
CA VAL A 14 1.49 36.31 22.72
C VAL A 14 2.40 36.19 21.51
N THR A 15 3.39 37.07 21.36
CA THR A 15 4.37 36.98 20.25
C THR A 15 5.22 35.71 20.34
N LEU A 16 5.72 35.36 21.52
CA LEU A 16 6.45 34.12 21.76
C LEU A 16 5.58 32.89 21.52
N SER A 17 4.35 32.88 22.03
CA SER A 17 3.40 31.78 21.80
C SER A 17 3.08 31.61 20.31
N GLY A 18 2.87 32.71 19.58
CA GLY A 18 2.63 32.68 18.14
C GLY A 18 3.84 32.19 17.34
N TYR A 19 5.05 32.61 17.74
CA TYR A 19 6.30 32.15 17.14
C TYR A 19 6.53 30.65 17.38
N LEU A 20 6.36 30.18 18.63
CA LEU A 20 6.46 28.75 18.97
C LEU A 20 5.40 27.93 18.24
N TYR A 21 4.15 28.40 18.18
CA TYR A 21 3.08 27.73 17.43
C TYR A 21 3.47 27.55 15.95
N PHE A 22 3.97 28.61 15.31
CA PHE A 22 4.37 28.55 13.90
C PHE A 22 5.56 27.61 13.67
N PHE A 23 6.57 27.64 14.53
CA PHE A 23 7.80 26.86 14.33
C PHE A 23 7.68 25.40 14.78
N GLU A 24 6.96 25.16 15.87
CA GLU A 24 6.85 23.85 16.51
C GLU A 24 5.69 23.03 15.94
N ILE A 25 4.51 23.62 15.73
CA ILE A 25 3.34 22.87 15.23
C ILE A 25 3.34 22.82 13.70
N LYS A 26 3.31 23.97 13.01
CA LYS A 26 3.30 23.97 11.53
C LYS A 26 4.59 23.41 10.95
N GLY A 27 5.74 23.81 11.48
CA GLY A 27 7.03 23.31 11.01
C GLY A 27 7.22 21.80 11.24
N ALA A 28 6.71 21.23 12.34
CA ALA A 28 6.79 19.78 12.55
C ALA A 28 5.84 19.00 11.63
N GLU A 29 4.65 19.52 11.34
CA GLU A 29 3.69 18.89 10.42
C GLU A 29 4.24 18.79 9.00
N GLU A 30 4.85 19.87 8.48
CA GLU A 30 5.48 19.87 7.16
C GLU A 30 6.66 18.89 7.06
N ARG A 31 7.50 18.81 8.11
CA ARG A 31 8.62 17.85 8.19
C ARG A 31 8.13 16.40 8.19
N LYS A 32 7.11 16.09 9.00
CA LYS A 32 6.49 14.75 9.02
C LYS A 32 5.91 14.38 7.66
N LEU A 33 5.18 15.29 7.03
CA LEU A 33 4.63 15.06 5.69
C LEU A 33 5.73 14.85 4.65
N ALA A 34 6.83 15.60 4.74
CA ALA A 34 7.98 15.43 3.84
C ALA A 34 8.70 14.09 4.07
N GLU A 35 8.87 13.66 5.32
CA GLU A 35 9.43 12.35 5.67
C GLU A 35 8.53 11.20 5.19
N GLU A 36 7.21 11.29 5.39
CA GLU A 36 6.24 10.31 4.89
C GLU A 36 6.27 10.20 3.36
N LYS A 37 6.36 11.34 2.66
CA LYS A 37 6.50 11.37 1.19
C LYS A 37 7.79 10.71 0.74
N LYS A 38 8.93 11.07 1.33
CA LYS A 38 10.24 10.46 1.02
C LYS A 38 10.22 8.96 1.27
N LYS A 39 9.72 8.54 2.42
CA LYS A 39 9.54 7.13 2.77
C LYS A 39 8.69 6.43 1.71
N LYS A 40 7.52 6.97 1.35
CA LYS A 40 6.65 6.40 0.32
C LYS A 40 7.32 6.31 -1.06
N GLU A 41 8.15 7.28 -1.42
CA GLU A 41 8.93 7.24 -2.67
C GLU A 41 10.02 6.17 -2.64
N GLU A 42 10.71 6.00 -1.52
CA GLU A 42 11.68 4.92 -1.33
C GLU A 42 11.00 3.55 -1.40
N TRP A 43 9.86 3.35 -0.73
CA TRP A 43 9.06 2.13 -0.85
C TRP A 43 8.66 1.84 -2.30
N ARG A 44 8.28 2.87 -3.08
CA ARG A 44 7.92 2.69 -4.49
C ARG A 44 9.10 2.29 -5.38
N LYS A 45 10.34 2.61 -4.99
CA LYS A 45 11.54 2.22 -5.78
C LYS A 45 11.88 0.73 -5.66
N ILE A 46 11.50 0.09 -4.55
CA ILE A 46 11.79 -1.33 -4.27
C ILE A 46 10.58 -2.25 -4.47
N GLN A 47 9.43 -1.69 -4.87
CA GLN A 47 8.23 -2.45 -5.18
C GLN A 47 8.39 -3.23 -6.49
N ILE A 48 8.07 -4.52 -6.44
CA ILE A 48 8.10 -5.41 -7.60
C ILE A 48 6.85 -5.19 -8.47
N PHE A 49 5.74 -4.75 -7.86
CA PHE A 49 4.45 -4.50 -8.52
C PHE A 49 4.07 -3.02 -8.48
N PRO A 50 4.39 -2.23 -9.52
CA PRO A 50 4.10 -0.79 -9.56
C PRO A 50 2.63 -0.46 -9.93
N PHE A 51 1.69 -1.34 -9.60
CA PHE A 51 0.28 -1.21 -9.96
C PHE A 51 -0.54 -0.64 -8.80
N ARG A 52 -1.67 -0.01 -9.13
CA ARG A 52 -2.66 0.49 -8.16
C ARG A 52 -3.78 -0.52 -8.02
N ILE A 53 -4.49 -0.46 -6.88
CA ILE A 53 -5.65 -1.32 -6.61
C ILE A 53 -6.68 -1.28 -7.75
N GLN A 54 -6.86 -0.11 -8.34
CA GLN A 54 -7.82 0.17 -9.41
C GLN A 54 -7.50 -0.54 -10.72
N ASP A 55 -6.22 -0.91 -10.90
CA ASP A 55 -5.71 -1.54 -12.11
C ASP A 55 -6.04 -3.04 -12.13
N PHE A 56 -6.45 -3.63 -11.01
CA PHE A 56 -6.79 -5.05 -10.92
C PHE A 56 -8.23 -5.29 -11.39
N GLU A 57 -8.42 -6.30 -12.24
CA GLU A 57 -9.71 -6.72 -12.79
C GLU A 57 -10.12 -8.10 -12.27
N LYS A 58 -9.15 -9.03 -12.16
CA LYS A 58 -9.40 -10.40 -11.75
C LYS A 58 -8.27 -10.91 -10.85
N LEU A 59 -8.66 -11.65 -9.81
CA LEU A 59 -7.77 -12.38 -8.92
C LEU A 59 -8.14 -13.86 -8.98
N ARG A 60 -7.14 -14.73 -9.12
CA ARG A 60 -7.26 -16.18 -9.05
C ARG A 60 -6.38 -16.65 -7.91
N LEU A 61 -6.97 -17.33 -6.94
CA LEU A 61 -6.25 -17.91 -5.81
C LEU A 61 -6.39 -19.42 -5.92
N MET A 62 -5.26 -20.13 -5.96
CA MET A 62 -5.25 -21.59 -5.98
C MET A 62 -4.53 -22.10 -4.75
N LYS A 63 -5.21 -22.95 -3.98
CA LYS A 63 -4.66 -23.57 -2.76
C LYS A 63 -5.20 -24.98 -2.63
N ASN A 64 -4.32 -25.98 -2.50
CA ASN A 64 -4.70 -27.38 -2.30
C ASN A 64 -5.80 -27.87 -3.28
N ASN A 65 -5.65 -27.62 -4.59
CA ASN A 65 -6.62 -27.94 -5.64
C ASN A 65 -7.97 -27.19 -5.59
N GLN A 66 -8.13 -26.21 -4.70
CA GLN A 66 -9.29 -25.31 -4.68
C GLN A 66 -8.93 -24.01 -5.39
N THR A 67 -9.76 -23.63 -6.36
CA THR A 67 -9.64 -22.38 -7.09
C THR A 67 -10.72 -21.42 -6.62
N ILE A 68 -10.31 -20.21 -6.25
CA ILE A 68 -11.20 -19.11 -5.93
C ILE A 68 -10.92 -18.00 -6.93
N ILE A 69 -11.96 -17.51 -7.59
CA ILE A 69 -11.85 -16.43 -8.57
C ILE A 69 -12.66 -15.24 -8.10
N TYR A 70 -11.99 -14.12 -7.91
CA TYR A 70 -12.61 -12.81 -7.74
C TYR A 70 -12.50 -12.02 -9.04
N GLN A 71 -13.57 -11.34 -9.42
CA GLN A 71 -13.60 -10.48 -10.59
C GLN A 71 -14.40 -9.21 -10.28
N GLU A 72 -13.84 -8.06 -10.66
CA GLU A 72 -14.53 -6.78 -10.57
C GLU A 72 -15.45 -6.62 -11.79
N GLU A 73 -16.74 -6.40 -11.54
CA GLU A 73 -17.73 -6.08 -12.57
C GLU A 73 -18.58 -4.92 -12.09
N ASN A 74 -18.64 -3.85 -12.88
CA ASN A 74 -19.41 -2.63 -12.57
C ASN A 74 -19.06 -2.04 -11.18
N SER A 75 -17.77 -1.99 -10.82
CA SER A 75 -17.29 -1.52 -9.51
C SER A 75 -17.78 -2.35 -8.32
N VAL A 76 -18.18 -3.59 -8.57
CA VAL A 76 -18.52 -4.57 -7.53
C VAL A 76 -17.64 -5.79 -7.71
N TRP A 77 -16.98 -6.21 -6.64
CA TRP A 77 -16.24 -7.47 -6.64
C TRP A 77 -17.19 -8.66 -6.49
N TRP A 78 -17.05 -9.63 -7.38
CA TRP A 78 -17.79 -10.89 -7.36
C TRP A 78 -16.82 -12.03 -7.15
N MET A 79 -17.17 -12.97 -6.27
CA MET A 79 -16.57 -14.29 -6.31
C MET A 79 -17.30 -15.05 -7.41
N LYS A 80 -16.61 -15.46 -8.47
CA LYS A 80 -17.18 -16.23 -9.59
C LYS A 80 -17.06 -17.73 -9.38
N GLU A 81 -16.01 -18.16 -8.67
CA GLU A 81 -15.75 -19.56 -8.31
C GLU A 81 -15.45 -19.70 -6.81
N PRO A 82 -15.92 -20.78 -6.15
CA PRO A 82 -16.62 -21.95 -6.71
C PRO A 82 -18.11 -21.71 -7.00
N MET A 83 -18.68 -20.61 -6.52
CA MET A 83 -20.04 -20.19 -6.82
C MET A 83 -20.10 -18.68 -7.03
N THR A 84 -21.04 -18.23 -7.86
CA THR A 84 -21.20 -16.80 -8.14
C THR A 84 -21.95 -16.11 -7.02
N VAL A 85 -21.23 -15.35 -6.19
CA VAL A 85 -21.79 -14.55 -5.09
C VAL A 85 -21.12 -13.18 -5.04
N ARG A 86 -21.81 -12.22 -4.43
CA ARG A 86 -21.20 -10.91 -4.17
C ARG A 86 -19.97 -11.14 -3.29
N GLY A 87 -18.81 -10.73 -3.77
CA GLY A 87 -17.55 -10.85 -3.07
C GLY A 87 -17.46 -9.84 -1.93
N ASN A 88 -16.62 -10.14 -0.94
CA ASN A 88 -16.22 -9.14 0.04
C ASN A 88 -15.17 -8.22 -0.61
N GLU A 89 -15.54 -6.95 -0.77
CA GLU A 89 -14.69 -5.91 -1.35
C GLU A 89 -13.46 -5.62 -0.49
N GLU A 90 -13.62 -5.57 0.84
CA GLU A 90 -12.50 -5.36 1.77
C GLU A 90 -11.47 -6.48 1.63
N ALA A 91 -11.92 -7.74 1.59
CA ALA A 91 -11.04 -8.88 1.40
C ALA A 91 -10.31 -8.85 0.04
N ALA A 92 -10.98 -8.45 -1.05
CA ALA A 92 -10.33 -8.33 -2.35
C ALA A 92 -9.27 -7.22 -2.34
N VAL A 93 -9.58 -6.08 -1.73
CA VAL A 93 -8.67 -4.93 -1.59
C VAL A 93 -7.46 -5.30 -0.73
N ASP A 94 -7.64 -6.01 0.38
CA ASP A 94 -6.56 -6.44 1.26
C ASP A 94 -5.58 -7.40 0.57
N ILE A 95 -6.11 -8.32 -0.24
CA ILE A 95 -5.29 -9.23 -1.05
C ILE A 95 -4.47 -8.44 -2.08
N ILE A 96 -5.12 -7.51 -2.80
CA ILE A 96 -4.43 -6.65 -3.77
C ILE A 96 -3.36 -5.80 -3.10
N GLN A 97 -3.65 -5.21 -1.94
CA GLN A 97 -2.67 -4.44 -1.17
C GLN A 97 -1.49 -5.31 -0.76
N SER A 98 -1.73 -6.55 -0.32
CA SER A 98 -0.67 -7.49 0.04
C SER A 98 0.24 -7.79 -1.16
N ILE A 99 -0.33 -7.93 -2.36
CA ILE A 99 0.41 -8.14 -3.61
C ILE A 99 1.25 -6.90 -4.00
N ILE A 100 0.66 -5.71 -3.94
CA ILE A 100 1.34 -4.46 -4.28
C ILE A 100 2.47 -4.15 -3.27
N ASN A 101 2.30 -4.57 -2.02
CA ASN A 101 3.28 -4.35 -0.96
C ASN A 101 4.44 -5.37 -0.99
N VAL A 102 4.45 -6.31 -1.93
CA VAL A 102 5.60 -7.19 -2.14
C VAL A 102 6.78 -6.35 -2.62
N VAL A 103 7.85 -6.38 -1.82
CA VAL A 103 9.10 -5.65 -2.04
C VAL A 103 10.26 -6.61 -2.26
N GLU A 104 11.20 -6.20 -3.08
CA GLU A 104 12.47 -6.90 -3.25
C GLU A 104 13.27 -6.80 -1.96
N THR A 105 13.56 -7.94 -1.32
CA THR A 105 14.27 -8.00 -0.03
C THR A 105 15.76 -8.27 -0.22
N ASP A 106 16.13 -9.04 -1.23
CA ASP A 106 17.50 -9.24 -1.71
C ASP A 106 17.50 -9.32 -3.24
N PRO A 107 18.26 -8.48 -3.96
CA PRO A 107 18.48 -8.68 -5.38
C PRO A 107 19.35 -9.93 -5.52
N VAL A 108 18.71 -11.07 -5.79
CA VAL A 108 19.43 -12.29 -6.13
C VAL A 108 20.18 -11.99 -7.44
N THR A 109 21.49 -11.77 -7.32
CA THR A 109 22.38 -11.76 -8.47
C THR A 109 22.29 -13.15 -9.08
N ASP A 110 21.96 -13.19 -10.38
CA ASP A 110 21.74 -14.38 -11.18
C ASP A 110 20.43 -15.12 -10.89
N ASN A 111 19.51 -14.97 -11.86
CA ASN A 111 18.51 -15.94 -12.29
C ASN A 111 18.58 -17.26 -11.51
N PRO A 112 17.81 -17.43 -10.41
CA PRO A 112 17.86 -18.64 -9.64
C PRO A 112 17.39 -19.75 -10.56
N SER A 113 18.34 -20.54 -11.06
CA SER A 113 18.08 -21.57 -12.06
C SER A 113 17.21 -22.69 -11.48
N ASP A 114 17.01 -22.67 -10.16
CA ASP A 114 16.24 -23.62 -9.40
C ASP A 114 15.27 -22.90 -8.43
N LEU A 115 13.97 -22.93 -8.74
CA LEU A 115 12.89 -22.45 -7.88
C LEU A 115 12.64 -23.40 -6.69
N ALA A 116 13.13 -24.64 -6.76
CA ALA A 116 12.93 -25.63 -5.71
C ALA A 116 13.66 -25.27 -4.41
N GLN A 117 14.82 -24.58 -4.51
CA GLN A 117 15.57 -24.13 -3.33
C GLN A 117 14.78 -23.14 -2.45
N PHE A 118 13.81 -22.44 -3.04
CA PHE A 118 12.91 -21.52 -2.36
C PHE A 118 11.53 -22.13 -2.07
N GLY A 119 11.30 -23.38 -2.45
CA GLY A 119 10.00 -24.04 -2.36
C GLY A 119 8.95 -23.45 -3.32
N LEU A 120 9.38 -22.72 -4.35
CA LEU A 120 8.51 -22.09 -5.36
C LEU A 120 8.25 -22.99 -6.58
N ASP A 121 8.89 -24.16 -6.64
CA ASP A 121 8.61 -25.20 -7.65
C ASP A 121 7.24 -25.89 -7.40
N HIS A 122 6.84 -25.99 -6.13
CA HIS A 122 5.52 -26.48 -5.71
C HIS A 122 4.95 -25.55 -4.63
N PRO A 123 4.48 -24.35 -5.01
CA PRO A 123 4.04 -23.35 -4.06
C PRO A 123 2.79 -23.84 -3.31
N ARG A 124 2.69 -23.47 -2.03
CA ARG A 124 1.52 -23.80 -1.20
C ARG A 124 0.26 -23.07 -1.69
N MET A 125 0.43 -21.93 -2.33
CA MET A 125 -0.65 -21.08 -2.80
C MET A 125 -0.17 -20.30 -4.02
N GLU A 126 -0.91 -20.37 -5.12
CA GLU A 126 -0.64 -19.58 -6.32
C GLU A 126 -1.64 -18.42 -6.43
N ILE A 127 -1.16 -17.26 -6.85
CA ILE A 127 -1.96 -16.06 -7.02
C ILE A 127 -1.84 -15.56 -8.47
N GLY A 128 -2.89 -15.73 -9.27
CA GLY A 128 -3.01 -15.13 -10.59
C GLY A 128 -3.69 -13.77 -10.53
N VAL A 129 -3.14 -12.75 -11.20
CA VAL A 129 -3.74 -11.42 -11.31
C VAL A 129 -3.92 -11.05 -12.78
N LYS A 130 -5.05 -10.44 -13.11
CA LYS A 130 -5.29 -9.82 -14.42
C LYS A 130 -5.53 -8.33 -14.19
N LEU A 131 -4.77 -7.52 -14.92
CA LEU A 131 -4.89 -6.07 -14.90
C LEU A 131 -5.82 -5.58 -16.00
N LYS A 132 -6.48 -4.46 -15.77
CA LYS A 132 -7.36 -3.80 -16.73
C LYS A 132 -6.57 -3.40 -17.97
N GLY A 133 -7.07 -3.81 -19.14
CA GLY A 133 -6.42 -3.51 -20.42
C GLY A 133 -5.27 -4.44 -20.78
N GLU A 134 -4.91 -5.41 -19.93
CA GLU A 134 -3.99 -6.48 -20.26
C GLU A 134 -4.74 -7.79 -20.59
N GLU A 135 -4.40 -8.41 -21.72
CA GLU A 135 -4.94 -9.74 -22.06
C GLU A 135 -4.26 -10.86 -21.27
N LYS A 136 -3.04 -10.63 -20.76
CA LYS A 136 -2.24 -11.64 -20.08
C LYS A 136 -2.50 -11.64 -18.58
N THR A 137 -2.61 -12.83 -18.01
CA THR A 137 -2.69 -13.03 -16.56
C THR A 137 -1.27 -13.20 -16.02
N THR A 138 -0.84 -12.30 -15.14
CA THR A 138 0.42 -12.43 -14.42
C THR A 138 0.21 -13.40 -13.27
N THR A 139 0.95 -14.50 -13.24
CA THR A 139 0.87 -15.47 -12.13
C THR A 139 2.04 -15.23 -11.17
N LEU A 140 1.70 -15.04 -9.91
CA LEU A 140 2.59 -14.90 -8.77
C LEU A 140 2.59 -16.26 -8.06
N LEU A 141 3.74 -16.93 -8.04
CA LEU A 141 3.95 -18.20 -7.35
C LEU A 141 4.08 -17.98 -5.84
#